data_AF-A0A1L9B1B1-F1
#
_entry.id   AF-A0A1L9B1B1-F1
#
_cell.length_a   1.000
_cell.length_b   1.000
_cell.length_c   1.000
_cell.angle_alpha   90.00
_cell.angle_beta   90.00
_cell.angle_gamma   90.00
#
_symmetry.space_group_name_H-M   'P 1'
#
loop_
_entity.id
_entity.type
_entity.pdbx_description
1 polymer ?
#
loop_
_entity_poly.entity_id
_entity_poly.type
_entity_poly.pdbx_seq_one_letter_code
_entity_poly.pdbx_strand_id
1 'polypeptide(L)'
;MFDESVQLTATEPLAITQSIIRDGFHFTPTLGIGFRHINNSDWGRFKETTLQAVVLLLEYSQDAVLLFNGETIVFQRLCGKLTFNSGYRLWEDDKWLRSRLALPFERRPLPSPLR
;
A
#
# COMPACT_ATOMS: atom_id res chain seq x y z
N MET A 1 -17.83 -14.28 -9.25
CA MET A 1 -18.15 -12.95 -9.80
C MET A 1 -16.86 -12.16 -9.75
N PHE A 2 -16.25 -11.84 -10.90
CA PHE A 2 -15.01 -11.06 -10.93
C PHE A 2 -15.33 -9.61 -10.58
N ASP A 3 -14.53 -9.00 -9.70
CA ASP A 3 -14.69 -7.59 -9.37
C ASP A 3 -14.09 -6.75 -10.51
N GLU A 4 -14.95 -6.05 -11.25
CA GLU A 4 -14.54 -5.18 -12.36
C GLU A 4 -14.03 -3.81 -11.88
N SER A 5 -14.02 -3.52 -10.57
CA SER A 5 -13.57 -2.23 -10.05
C SER A 5 -12.05 -2.13 -9.87
N VAL A 6 -11.36 -3.25 -9.63
CA VAL A 6 -9.92 -3.30 -9.36
C VAL A 6 -9.22 -4.35 -10.21
N GLN A 7 -8.23 -3.93 -11.00
CA GLN A 7 -7.28 -4.83 -11.62
C GLN A 7 -6.08 -5.03 -10.68
N LEU A 8 -5.73 -6.29 -10.45
CA LEU A 8 -4.57 -6.71 -9.68
C LEU A 8 -3.51 -7.29 -10.61
N THR A 9 -2.27 -6.85 -10.47
CA THR A 9 -1.13 -7.42 -11.20
C THR A 9 -0.02 -7.76 -10.23
N ALA A 10 0.44 -9.02 -10.23
CA ALA A 10 1.62 -9.44 -9.51
C ALA A 10 2.82 -9.51 -10.46
N THR A 11 3.93 -8.88 -10.08
CA THR A 11 5.16 -8.86 -10.88
C THR A 11 6.38 -9.01 -10.01
N GLU A 12 7.44 -9.61 -10.53
CA GLU A 12 8.77 -9.44 -9.96
C GLU A 12 9.25 -8.00 -10.20
N PRO A 13 9.68 -7.26 -9.16
CA PRO A 13 10.15 -5.89 -9.34
C PRO A 13 11.38 -5.83 -10.24
N LEU A 14 11.38 -4.93 -11.22
CA LEU A 14 12.56 -4.67 -12.07
C LEU A 14 13.75 -4.21 -11.22
N ALA A 15 14.98 -4.45 -11.67
CA ALA A 15 16.20 -4.07 -10.96
C ALA A 15 16.22 -2.57 -10.57
N ILE A 16 15.70 -1.70 -11.44
CA ILE A 16 15.58 -0.27 -11.15
C ILE A 16 14.61 0.01 -9.98
N THR A 17 13.45 -0.65 -9.97
CA THR A 17 12.49 -0.55 -8.87
C THR A 17 13.09 -1.07 -7.57
N GLN A 18 13.80 -2.20 -7.63
CA GLN A 18 14.50 -2.74 -6.46
C GLN A 18 15.52 -1.75 -5.90
N SER A 19 16.31 -1.09 -6.77
CA SER A 19 17.27 -0.07 -6.32
C SER A 19 16.57 1.10 -5.65
N ILE A 20 15.55 1.66 -6.29
CA ILE A 20 14.80 2.81 -5.78
C ILE A 20 14.21 2.50 -4.40
N ILE A 21 13.59 1.33 -4.23
CA ILE A 21 12.99 0.93 -2.95
C ILE A 21 14.08 0.66 -1.89
N ARG A 22 15.20 0.03 -2.27
CA ARG A 22 16.32 -0.20 -1.35
C ARG A 22 16.93 1.11 -0.87
N ASP A 23 17.11 2.07 -1.77
CA ASP A 23 17.76 3.35 -1.44
C ASP A 23 16.81 4.22 -0.58
N GLY A 24 15.50 4.22 -0.87
CA GLY A 24 14.51 5.02 -0.15
C GLY A 24 13.93 4.39 1.12
N PHE A 25 13.90 3.05 1.22
CA PHE A 25 13.21 2.33 2.30
C PHE A 25 14.07 1.25 2.97
N HIS A 26 15.31 1.05 2.52
CA HIS A 26 16.28 0.13 3.12
C HIS A 26 15.87 -1.35 3.12
N PHE A 27 15.03 -1.77 2.16
CA PHE A 27 14.74 -3.18 1.90
C PHE A 27 14.68 -3.46 0.40
N THR A 28 14.95 -4.70 0.00
CA THR A 28 14.85 -5.12 -1.41
C THR A 28 13.50 -5.78 -1.65
N PRO A 29 12.61 -5.22 -2.48
CA PRO A 29 11.31 -5.83 -2.75
C PRO A 29 11.48 -7.07 -3.63
N THR A 30 10.84 -8.17 -3.25
CA THR A 30 10.82 -9.42 -4.02
C THR A 30 9.51 -9.62 -4.78
N LEU A 31 8.46 -8.88 -4.43
CA LEU A 31 7.14 -8.93 -5.03
C LEU A 31 6.58 -7.51 -5.19
N GLY A 32 6.07 -7.20 -6.38
CA GLY A 32 5.30 -6.00 -6.67
C GLY A 32 3.84 -6.36 -6.93
N ILE A 33 2.92 -5.67 -6.25
CA ILE A 33 1.48 -5.78 -6.48
C ILE A 33 0.95 -4.43 -6.95
N GLY A 34 0.44 -4.39 -8.18
CA GLY A 34 -0.23 -3.23 -8.75
C GLY A 34 -1.74 -3.30 -8.54
N PHE A 35 -2.33 -2.19 -8.07
CA PHE A 35 -3.77 -1.99 -7.99
C PHE A 35 -4.16 -0.89 -8.98
N ARG A 36 -5.02 -1.21 -9.94
CA ARG A 36 -5.54 -0.23 -10.90
C ARG A 36 -7.06 -0.13 -10.79
N HIS A 37 -7.52 1.09 -10.57
CA HIS A 37 -8.94 1.42 -10.62
C HIS A 37 -9.41 1.42 -12.09
N ILE A 38 -10.38 0.57 -12.44
CA ILE A 38 -10.81 0.38 -13.84
C ILE A 38 -11.97 1.31 -14.21
N ASN A 39 -12.84 1.67 -13.26
CA ASN A 39 -14.03 2.48 -13.53
C ASN A 39 -14.30 3.49 -12.40
N ASN A 40 -14.49 4.76 -12.76
CA ASN A 40 -14.70 5.87 -11.82
C ASN A 40 -16.03 5.81 -11.03
N SER A 41 -16.93 4.87 -11.33
CA SER A 41 -18.25 4.84 -10.70
C SER A 41 -18.27 4.34 -9.26
N ASP A 42 -17.24 3.63 -8.77
CA ASP A 42 -17.26 3.05 -7.41
C ASP A 42 -15.92 3.12 -6.67
N TRP A 43 -15.55 4.36 -6.29
CA TRP A 43 -14.36 4.64 -5.49
C TRP A 43 -14.41 4.00 -4.09
N GLY A 44 -15.60 3.85 -3.51
CA GLY A 44 -15.79 3.24 -2.19
C GLY A 44 -15.39 1.78 -2.20
N ARG A 45 -15.86 1.03 -3.21
CA ARG A 45 -15.49 -0.37 -3.41
C ARG A 45 -14.01 -0.54 -3.75
N PHE A 46 -13.45 0.31 -4.61
CA PHE A 46 -11.99 0.28 -4.88
C PHE A 46 -11.17 0.42 -3.59
N LYS A 47 -11.53 1.39 -2.74
CA LYS A 47 -10.87 1.63 -1.44
C LYS A 47 -10.97 0.42 -0.51
N GLU A 48 -12.13 -0.24 -0.47
CA GLU A 48 -12.35 -1.43 0.37
C GLU A 48 -11.61 -2.66 -0.16
N THR A 49 -11.75 -2.98 -1.45
CA THR A 49 -11.08 -4.11 -2.10
C THR A 49 -9.56 -3.99 -2.03
N THR A 50 -9.02 -2.79 -2.31
CA THR A 50 -7.57 -2.52 -2.19
C THR A 50 -7.10 -2.70 -0.76
N LEU A 51 -7.86 -2.24 0.24
CA LEU A 51 -7.49 -2.45 1.64
C LEU A 51 -7.46 -3.93 2.00
N GLN A 52 -8.49 -4.70 1.64
CA GLN A 52 -8.57 -6.12 1.95
C GLN A 52 -7.38 -6.88 1.36
N ALA A 53 -7.05 -6.62 0.09
CA ALA A 53 -5.90 -7.24 -0.55
C ALA A 53 -4.58 -6.82 0.11
N VAL A 54 -4.40 -5.54 0.46
CA VAL A 54 -3.23 -5.04 1.19
C VAL A 54 -3.10 -5.70 2.56
N VAL A 55 -4.20 -5.82 3.32
CA VAL A 55 -4.21 -6.44 4.65
C VAL A 55 -3.72 -7.89 4.56
N LEU A 56 -4.25 -8.65 3.60
CA LEU A 56 -3.83 -10.03 3.36
C LEU A 56 -2.33 -10.10 3.03
N LEU A 57 -1.84 -9.23 2.13
CA LEU A 57 -0.42 -9.20 1.76
C LEU A 57 0.47 -8.80 2.95
N LEU A 58 -0.01 -7.88 3.79
CA LEU A 58 0.69 -7.45 4.99
C LEU A 58 0.85 -8.58 6.01
N GLU A 59 -0.02 -9.58 6.06
CA GLU A 59 0.17 -10.73 6.95
C GLU A 59 1.39 -11.58 6.58
N TYR A 60 1.74 -11.61 5.28
CA TYR A 60 2.86 -12.41 4.75
C TYR A 60 4.11 -11.59 4.42
N SER A 61 4.05 -10.25 4.47
CA SER A 61 5.20 -9.39 4.23
C SER A 61 6.09 -9.29 5.47
N GLN A 62 7.40 -9.12 5.29
CA GLN A 62 8.28 -8.64 6.37
C GLN A 62 8.31 -7.10 6.36
N ASP A 63 8.74 -6.54 5.23
CA ASP A 63 8.72 -5.12 4.93
C ASP A 63 7.86 -4.86 3.70
N ALA A 64 7.17 -3.73 3.67
CA ALA A 64 6.28 -3.36 2.58
C ALA A 64 6.15 -1.84 2.46
N VAL A 65 5.91 -1.36 1.24
CA VAL A 65 5.49 0.01 0.98
C VAL A 65 4.36 0.01 -0.04
N LEU A 66 3.32 0.80 0.21
CA LEU A 66 2.30 1.09 -0.80
C LEU A 66 2.49 2.52 -1.30
N LEU A 67 2.65 2.63 -2.61
CA LEU A 67 2.82 3.90 -3.31
C LEU A 67 1.58 4.19 -4.16
N PHE A 68 1.07 5.41 -4.08
CA PHE A 68 0.10 5.94 -5.02
C PHE A 68 0.84 6.56 -6.21
N ASN A 69 0.56 6.06 -7.41
CA ASN A 69 1.22 6.43 -8.67
C ASN A 69 2.76 6.37 -8.62
N GLY A 70 3.33 5.51 -7.76
CA GLY A 70 4.78 5.41 -7.60
C GLY A 70 5.44 6.60 -6.89
N GLU A 71 4.68 7.61 -6.48
CA GLU A 71 5.23 8.87 -5.95
C GLU A 71 4.89 9.09 -4.49
N THR A 72 3.63 8.87 -4.10
CA THR A 72 3.16 9.23 -2.75
C THR A 72 3.05 7.99 -1.89
N ILE A 73 3.73 7.97 -0.73
CA ILE A 73 3.57 6.87 0.21
C ILE A 73 2.16 6.93 0.80
N VAL A 74 1.43 5.82 0.68
CA VAL A 74 0.14 5.59 1.35
C VAL A 74 0.39 5.05 2.75
N PHE A 75 1.22 4.00 2.85
CA PHE A 75 1.75 3.48 4.09
C PHE A 75 3.10 2.81 3.84
N GLN A 76 3.83 2.58 4.93
CA GLN A 76 4.98 1.67 4.96
C GLN A 76 4.87 0.73 6.17
N ARG A 77 5.33 -0.50 6.00
CA ARG A 77 5.62 -1.42 7.10
C ARG A 77 7.12 -1.69 7.07
N LEU A 78 7.84 -1.19 8.06
CA LEU A 78 9.29 -1.37 8.18
C LEU A 78 9.63 -1.89 9.56
N CYS A 79 10.44 -2.95 9.64
CA CYS A 79 10.85 -3.57 10.90
C CYS A 79 9.65 -3.87 11.82
N GLY A 80 8.56 -4.37 11.24
CA GLY A 80 7.32 -4.69 11.95
C GLY A 80 6.42 -3.50 12.31
N LYS A 81 6.83 -2.26 12.04
CA LYS A 81 6.03 -1.05 12.34
C LYS A 81 5.23 -0.62 11.12
N LEU A 82 3.89 -0.69 11.22
CA LEU A 82 2.98 -0.19 10.19
C LEU A 82 2.66 1.29 10.44
N THR A 83 3.06 2.15 9.50
CA THR A 83 2.83 3.60 9.54
C THR A 83 2.00 4.01 8.32
N PHE A 84 0.83 4.59 8.55
CA PHE A 84 0.04 5.26 7.51
C PHE A 84 0.50 6.71 7.35
N ASN A 85 0.57 7.19 6.10
CA ASN A 85 0.90 8.58 5.83
C ASN A 85 -0.27 9.48 6.23
N SER A 86 -0.07 10.36 7.21
CA SER A 86 -1.09 11.32 7.64
C SER A 86 -1.45 12.35 6.55
N GLY A 87 -0.58 12.55 5.56
CA GLY A 87 -0.82 13.44 4.42
C GLY A 87 -1.68 12.84 3.31
N TYR A 88 -2.00 11.53 3.38
CA TYR A 88 -2.76 10.83 2.35
C TYR A 88 -4.10 10.33 2.87
N ARG A 89 -5.20 10.71 2.20
CA ARG A 89 -6.56 10.59 2.74
C ARG A 89 -7.35 9.35 2.28
N LEU A 90 -6.70 8.39 1.60
CA LEU A 90 -7.42 7.22 1.09
C LEU A 90 -8.12 6.44 2.21
N TRP A 91 -7.43 6.16 3.31
CA TRP A 91 -8.01 5.55 4.51
C TRP A 91 -7.81 6.48 5.70
N GLU A 92 -8.59 7.55 5.84
CA GLU A 92 -8.45 8.54 6.94
C GLU A 92 -9.27 8.22 8.21
N ASP A 93 -10.33 7.41 8.09
CA ASP A 93 -11.15 6.99 9.24
C ASP A 93 -10.44 5.88 10.03
N ASP A 94 -9.84 6.25 11.16
CA ASP A 94 -9.14 5.33 12.07
C ASP A 94 -10.06 4.27 12.68
N LYS A 95 -11.32 4.60 12.95
CA LYS A 95 -12.26 3.64 13.54
C LYS A 95 -12.59 2.55 12.53
N TRP A 96 -12.86 2.94 11.29
CA TRP A 96 -13.10 2.04 10.16
C TRP A 96 -11.85 1.21 9.80
N LEU A 97 -10.66 1.82 9.90
CA LEU A 97 -9.39 1.16 9.61
C LEU A 97 -9.04 0.12 10.70
N ARG A 98 -9.20 0.47 11.97
CA ARG A 98 -9.03 -0.44 13.12
C ARG A 98 -10.02 -1.59 13.14
N SER A 99 -11.21 -1.43 12.53
CA SER A 99 -12.17 -2.53 12.41
C SER A 99 -11.79 -3.56 11.34
N ARG A 100 -10.76 -3.28 10.52
CA ARG A 100 -10.32 -4.13 9.39
C ARG A 100 -8.88 -4.63 9.51
N LEU A 101 -8.02 -3.89 10.21
CA LEU A 101 -6.63 -4.26 10.46
C LEU A 101 -6.45 -4.81 11.87
N ALA A 102 -5.94 -6.04 11.96
CA ALA A 102 -5.49 -6.61 13.23
C ALA A 102 -4.12 -6.02 13.67
N LEU A 103 -3.32 -5.53 12.74
CA LEU A 103 -2.00 -4.99 13.00
C LEU A 103 -2.08 -3.61 13.67
N PRO A 104 -1.36 -3.37 14.78
CA PRO A 104 -1.19 -2.03 15.33
C PRO A 104 -0.58 -1.10 14.29
N PHE A 105 -1.12 0.11 14.18
CA PHE A 105 -0.60 1.13 13.29
C PHE A 105 -0.58 2.51 13.94
N GLU A 106 0.31 3.34 13.44
CA GLU A 106 0.37 4.77 13.74
C GLU A 106 0.10 5.61 12.48
N ARG A 107 -0.19 6.89 12.69
CA ARG A 107 -0.17 7.89 11.62
C ARG A 107 0.91 8.91 11.92
N ARG A 108 1.69 9.23 10.90
CA ARG A 108 2.58 10.38 10.91
C ARG A 108 2.87 10.84 9.48
N PRO A 109 3.43 12.04 9.29
CA PRO A 109 3.90 12.44 7.98
C PRO A 109 4.98 11.47 7.50
N LEU A 110 4.84 10.99 6.27
CA LEU A 110 5.87 10.22 5.58
C LEU A 110 6.44 11.09 4.45
N PRO A 111 7.73 11.48 4.52
CA PRO A 111 8.36 12.15 3.40
C PRO A 111 8.45 11.14 2.26
N SER A 112 8.05 11.53 1.04
CA SER A 112 8.30 10.65 -0.10
C SER A 112 9.81 10.69 -0.41
N PRO A 113 10.54 9.57 -0.28
CA PRO A 113 11.96 9.51 -0.63
C PRO A 113 12.19 9.44 -2.15
N LEU A 114 11.11 9.45 -2.93
CA LEU A 114 11.10 9.31 -4.39
C LEU A 114 11.05 10.65 -5.13
N ARG A 115 11.34 11.75 -4.42
CA ARG A 115 11.43 13.11 -4.97
C ARG A 115 12.85 13.63 -4.90
#